data_AF-A0A0R2GW29-F1
#
_entry.id   AF-A0A0R2GW29-F1
#
_cell.length_a   1.000
_cell.length_b   1.000
_cell.length_c   1.000
_cell.angle_alpha   90.00
_cell.angle_beta   90.00
_cell.angle_gamma   90.00
#
_symmetry.space_group_name_H-M   'P 1'
#
loop_
_entity.id
_entity.type
_entity.pdbx_description
1 polymer ?
#
loop_
_entity_poly.entity_id
_entity_poly.type
_entity_poly.pdbx_seq_one_letter_code
_entity_poly.pdbx_strand_id
1 'polypeptide(L)' 'MGFKVSVTGGVKPEVLKLFEGVDVYTFIAGRAITNADDPHAAAQSFRDEINRIWK' A
#
# COMPACT_ATOMS: atom_id res chain seq x y z
N MET A 1 6.61 -16.26 -16.55
CA MET A 1 5.71 -16.94 -15.60
C MET A 1 6.22 -16.61 -14.20
N GLY A 2 5.41 -15.97 -13.36
CA GLY A 2 5.78 -15.54 -12.01
C GLY A 2 4.56 -15.50 -11.09
N PHE A 3 4.78 -15.42 -9.79
CA PHE A 3 3.70 -15.34 -8.80
C PHE A 3 3.24 -13.90 -8.62
N LYS A 4 1.93 -13.66 -8.62
CA LYS A 4 1.35 -12.38 -8.23
C LYS A 4 1.29 -12.31 -6.71
N VAL A 5 2.15 -11.49 -6.12
CA VAL A 5 2.18 -11.30 -4.66
C VAL A 5 1.19 -10.23 -4.26
N SER A 6 0.22 -10.58 -3.40
CA SER A 6 -0.68 -9.61 -2.76
C SER A 6 -0.35 -9.47 -1.28
N VAL A 7 -0.43 -8.24 -0.78
CA VAL A 7 -0.10 -7.90 0.61
C VAL A 7 -1.35 -7.32 1.29
N THR A 8 -1.71 -7.87 2.44
CA THR A 8 -2.88 -7.47 3.23
C THR A 8 -2.61 -7.66 4.72
N GLY A 9 -3.45 -7.06 5.57
CA GLY A 9 -3.36 -7.15 7.02
C GLY A 9 -2.55 -6.00 7.64
N GLY A 10 -3.24 -5.03 8.23
CA GLY A 10 -2.59 -3.93 8.95
C GLY A 10 -1.71 -3.03 8.09
N VAL A 11 -1.91 -3.02 6.77
CA VAL A 11 -1.11 -2.22 5.82
C VAL A 11 -1.31 -0.74 6.11
N LYS A 12 -0.20 -0.02 6.24
CA LYS A 12 -0.11 1.44 6.40
C LYS A 12 0.92 1.98 5.41
N PRO A 13 0.90 3.27 5.04
CA PRO A 13 1.88 3.82 4.09
C PRO A 13 3.32 3.50 4.50
N GLU A 14 3.65 3.62 5.80
CA GLU A 14 5.02 3.42 6.28
C GLU A 14 5.52 1.96 6.17
N VAL A 15 4.60 1.00 6.02
CA VAL A 15 4.90 -0.43 5.87
C VAL A 15 5.27 -0.76 4.42
N LEU A 16 4.85 0.05 3.44
CA LEU A 16 5.08 -0.21 2.02
C LEU A 16 6.57 -0.32 1.68
N LYS A 17 7.42 0.50 2.31
CA LYS A 17 8.88 0.47 2.14
C LYS A 17 9.53 -0.87 2.47
N LEU A 18 8.91 -1.70 3.31
CA LEU A 18 9.42 -3.03 3.64
C LEU A 18 9.38 -3.98 2.44
N PHE A 19 8.61 -3.65 1.41
CA PHE A 19 8.47 -4.42 0.18
C PHE A 19 9.26 -3.82 -0.99
N GLU A 20 10.07 -2.79 -0.77
CA GLU A 20 10.93 -2.21 -1.81
C GLU A 20 11.84 -3.29 -2.43
N GLY A 21 11.89 -3.34 -3.76
CA GLY A 21 12.60 -4.39 -4.51
C GLY A 21 11.83 -5.70 -4.70
N VAL A 22 10.63 -5.83 -4.13
CA VAL A 22 9.70 -6.94 -4.40
C VAL A 22 8.69 -6.51 -5.48
N ASP A 23 8.44 -7.40 -6.44
CA ASP A 23 7.38 -7.24 -7.44
C ASP A 23 6.00 -7.53 -6.81
N VAL A 24 5.52 -6.58 -5.99
CA VAL A 24 4.20 -6.67 -5.36
C VAL A 24 3.13 -6.30 -6.38
N TYR A 25 2.21 -7.23 -6.61
CA TYR A 25 1.10 -7.03 -7.53
C TYR A 25 0.01 -6.12 -6.97
N THR A 26 -0.31 -6.22 -5.67
CA THR A 26 -1.39 -5.43 -5.05
C THR A 26 -1.23 -5.31 -3.54
N PHE A 27 -1.49 -4.12 -3.00
CA PHE A 27 -1.72 -3.87 -1.58
C PHE A 27 -3.22 -3.73 -1.31
N ILE A 28 -3.71 -4.37 -0.25
CA ILE A 28 -5.12 -4.31 0.17
C ILE A 28 -5.19 -3.58 1.51
N ALA A 29 -5.68 -2.34 1.48
CA ALA A 29 -5.88 -1.50 2.65
C ALA A 29 -7.38 -1.35 2.95
N GLY A 30 -7.84 -1.95 4.05
CA GLY A 30 -9.23 -1.82 4.53
C GLY A 30 -9.36 -0.68 5.54
N ARG A 31 -9.32 -1.04 6.83
CA ARG A 31 -9.50 -0.09 7.96
C ARG A 31 -8.54 1.10 7.96
N ALA A 32 -7.35 0.96 7.38
CA ALA A 32 -6.41 2.07 7.25
C ALA A 32 -6.96 3.22 6.36
N ILE A 33 -7.92 2.93 5.48
CA ILE A 33 -8.63 3.92 4.67
C ILE A 33 -10.04 4.13 5.23
N THR A 34 -10.81 3.07 5.47
CA THR A 34 -12.25 3.19 5.82
C THR A 34 -12.51 3.77 7.20
N ASN A 35 -11.57 3.66 8.13
CA ASN A 35 -11.69 4.21 9.49
C ASN A 35 -10.82 5.46 9.70
N ALA A 36 -10.22 6.01 8.64
CA ALA A 36 -9.48 7.26 8.75
C ALA A 36 -10.45 8.44 8.88
N ASP A 37 -10.03 9.49 9.58
CA ASP A 37 -10.81 10.74 9.69
C ASP A 37 -11.06 11.37 8.31
N ASP A 38 -10.09 11.23 7.41
CA ASP A 38 -10.21 11.56 5.98
C ASP A 38 -9.76 10.36 5.13
N PRO A 39 -10.71 9.53 4.65
CA PRO A 39 -10.42 8.37 3.79
C PRO A 39 -9.74 8.74 2.47
N HIS A 40 -10.04 9.92 1.92
CA HIS A 40 -9.45 10.36 0.66
C HIS A 40 -7.98 10.77 0.84
N ALA A 41 -7.66 11.49 1.93
CA ALA A 41 -6.28 11.78 2.29
C ALA A 41 -5.50 10.49 2.63
N ALA A 42 -6.12 9.54 3.34
CA ALA A 42 -5.51 8.25 3.62
C ALA A 42 -5.17 7.50 2.33
N ALA A 43 -6.12 7.39 1.39
CA ALA A 43 -5.88 6.75 0.10
C ALA A 43 -4.79 7.45 -0.73
N GLN A 44 -4.73 8.78 -0.71
CA GLN A 44 -3.65 9.53 -1.36
C GLN A 44 -2.28 9.19 -0.76
N SER A 45 -2.16 9.13 0.57
CA SER A 45 -0.90 8.78 1.21
C SER A 45 -0.36 7.42 0.78
N PHE A 46 -1.23 6.42 0.60
CA PHE A 46 -0.83 5.12 0.03
C PHE A 46 -0.34 5.26 -1.42
N ARG A 47 -1.07 6.00 -2.26
CA ARG A 47 -0.71 6.19 -3.66
C ARG A 47 0.63 6.92 -3.80
N ASP A 48 0.84 7.97 -3.03
CA ASP A 48 2.06 8.77 -3.06
C ASP A 48 3.27 7.95 -2.64
N GLU A 49 3.14 7.14 -1.60
CA GLU A 49 4.21 6.27 -1.12
C GLU A 49 4.51 5.13 -2.10
N ILE A 50 3.49 4.53 -2.72
CA ILE A 50 3.69 3.54 -3.81
C ILE A 50 4.46 4.19 -4.97
N ASN A 51 4.05 5.38 -5.42
CA ASN A 51 4.74 6.10 -6.49
C ASN A 51 6.17 6.51 -6.11
N ARG A 52 6.43 6.77 -4.82
CA ARG A 52 7.76 7.11 -4.31
C ARG A 52 8.71 5.92 -4.41
N ILE A 53 8.23 4.72 -4.06
CA ILE A 53 9.05 3.49 -3.98
C ILE A 53 9.19 2.82 -5.36
N TRP A 54 8.12 2.69 -6.14
CA TRP A 54 8.10 2.00 -7.45
C TRP A 54 7.92 2.99 -8.62
N LYS A 55 8.88 3.92 -8.77
CA LYS A 55 8.91 4.85 -9.91
C LYS A 55 9.06 4.17 -11.26
#